data_AF-A0A7Y3NHV3-F1
#
_entry.id   AF-A0A7Y3NHV3-F1
#
_cell.length_a   1.000
_cell.length_b   1.000
_cell.length_c   1.000
_cell.angle_alpha   90.00
_cell.angle_beta   90.00
_cell.angle_gamma   90.00
#
_symmetry.space_group_name_H-M   'P 1'
#
loop_
_entity.id
_entity.type
_entity.pdbx_description
1 polymer ?
#
loop_
_entity_poly.entity_id
_entity_poly.type
_entity_poly.pdbx_seq_one_letter_code
_entity_poly.pdbx_strand_id
1 'polypeptide(L)'
;MSILKSFLRTPLLLLGFLATLTSCGSFTPAHTALIFALNLSPTPCEIQVLERGTVIADFQDVQPFIAHPLIPVTADRSVSLKVIFNNGKSSVWSDTSGHPYDVRLTASNNLWAALIASNGQGSLIAVHQNLNNKPKICFINTTPTPLAQVELAPDFNKNIKIYLQNLLPDQPSDFASMDPRPLPIFWQTIGQNYTGDFFQLESPKGGPVLQDFLPGHYYLALLGNKAGGDNIHGNLQDISPKS
;
A
#
# COMPACT_ATOMS: atom_id res chain seq x y z
N MET A 1 -73.39 -42.41 14.39
CA MET A 1 -74.28 -41.64 13.49
C MET A 1 -73.84 -40.20 13.56
N SER A 2 -73.16 -39.65 12.56
CA SER A 2 -73.62 -39.28 11.22
C SER A 2 -73.76 -37.76 11.15
N ILE A 3 -72.82 -37.12 10.42
CA ILE A 3 -73.03 -36.06 9.40
C ILE A 3 -73.60 -34.71 9.93
N LEU A 4 -73.26 -33.50 9.48
CA LEU A 4 -72.30 -32.82 8.61
C LEU A 4 -72.89 -31.38 8.45
N LYS A 5 -72.11 -30.43 7.89
CA LYS A 5 -72.51 -29.14 7.25
C LYS A 5 -72.60 -27.92 8.18
N SER A 6 -71.58 -27.06 8.21
CA SER A 6 -71.16 -26.05 7.21
C SER A 6 -72.06 -24.82 7.16
N PHE A 7 -71.51 -23.64 7.47
CA PHE A 7 -71.75 -22.41 6.68
C PHE A 7 -70.57 -21.45 6.83
N LEU A 8 -70.07 -21.00 5.67
CA LEU A 8 -69.11 -19.93 5.48
C LEU A 8 -69.67 -18.58 5.96
N ARG A 9 -68.79 -17.70 6.46
CA ARG A 9 -68.68 -16.28 6.06
C ARG A 9 -67.43 -15.63 6.70
N THR A 10 -66.35 -15.52 5.92
CA THR A 10 -65.30 -14.48 6.02
C THR A 10 -65.87 -13.12 5.54
N PRO A 11 -65.22 -11.95 5.73
CA PRO A 11 -63.91 -11.68 6.33
C PRO A 11 -63.87 -10.48 7.30
N LEU A 12 -62.81 -10.36 8.11
CA LEU A 12 -62.24 -9.04 8.40
C LEU A 12 -60.74 -9.18 8.65
N LEU A 13 -59.99 -8.37 7.90
CA LEU A 13 -58.55 -8.23 7.94
C LEU A 13 -58.07 -7.79 9.33
N LEU A 14 -57.04 -8.45 9.83
CA LEU A 14 -56.02 -7.78 10.64
C LEU A 14 -54.65 -8.32 10.24
N LEU A 15 -53.86 -7.46 9.60
CA LEU A 15 -52.47 -7.71 9.24
C LEU A 15 -51.66 -7.98 10.52
N GLY A 16 -51.38 -9.26 10.78
CA GLY A 16 -50.30 -9.67 11.66
C GLY A 16 -48.99 -9.62 10.86
N PHE A 17 -48.18 -8.60 11.12
CA PHE A 17 -46.81 -8.46 10.63
C PHE A 17 -46.03 -9.74 10.94
N LEU A 18 -45.77 -10.54 9.90
CA LEU A 18 -44.75 -11.57 9.93
C LEU A 18 -43.41 -10.85 9.84
N ALA A 19 -42.74 -10.65 10.98
CA ALA A 19 -41.36 -10.23 11.00
C ALA A 19 -40.53 -11.35 10.38
N THR A 20 -40.30 -11.28 9.07
CA THR A 20 -39.18 -11.96 8.44
C THR A 20 -37.93 -11.40 9.10
N LEU A 21 -37.35 -12.18 10.00
CA LEU A 21 -35.93 -12.11 10.31
C LEU A 21 -35.18 -12.41 9.00
N THR A 22 -35.04 -11.40 8.15
CA THR A 22 -33.87 -11.31 7.29
C THR A 22 -32.71 -11.28 8.25
N SER A 23 -32.05 -12.43 8.42
CA SER A 23 -30.66 -12.43 8.82
C SER A 23 -29.97 -11.50 7.83
N CYS A 24 -29.70 -10.26 8.24
CA CYS A 24 -28.57 -9.53 7.73
C CYS A 24 -27.39 -10.44 8.04
N GLY A 25 -27.07 -11.31 7.08
CA GLY A 25 -25.76 -11.93 7.05
C GLY A 25 -24.81 -10.77 7.20
N SER A 26 -24.06 -10.77 8.29
CA SER A 26 -22.87 -9.95 8.42
C SER A 26 -22.11 -10.16 7.12
N PHE A 27 -22.15 -9.16 6.24
CA PHE A 27 -21.32 -9.13 5.07
C PHE A 27 -19.91 -9.03 5.64
N THR A 28 -19.28 -10.17 5.93
CA THR A 28 -17.83 -10.22 6.09
C THR A 28 -17.32 -9.58 4.81
N PRO A 29 -16.68 -8.39 4.88
CA PRO A 29 -16.15 -7.78 3.67
C PRO A 29 -15.31 -8.85 3.01
N ALA A 30 -15.62 -9.17 1.76
CA ALA A 30 -14.83 -10.11 0.98
C ALA A 30 -13.37 -9.73 1.22
N HIS A 31 -12.58 -10.68 1.73
CA HIS A 31 -11.17 -10.44 2.01
C HIS A 31 -10.57 -9.78 0.76
N THR A 32 -10.09 -8.55 0.91
CA THR A 32 -9.65 -7.69 -0.19
C THR A 32 -8.18 -7.41 0.02
N ALA A 33 -7.35 -7.83 -0.92
CA ALA A 33 -5.96 -7.39 -0.98
C ALA A 33 -5.93 -5.97 -1.56
N LEU A 34 -5.04 -5.10 -1.07
CA LEU A 34 -4.82 -3.79 -1.65
C LEU A 34 -3.47 -3.77 -2.38
N ILE A 35 -3.41 -3.20 -3.57
CA ILE A 35 -2.18 -3.07 -4.36
C ILE A 35 -1.90 -1.58 -4.59
N PHE A 36 -0.72 -1.11 -4.21
CA PHE A 36 -0.20 0.17 -4.70
C PHE A 36 0.87 -0.08 -5.76
N ALA A 37 1.04 0.88 -6.66
CA ALA A 37 2.11 0.84 -7.65
C ALA A 37 3.15 1.92 -7.35
N LEU A 38 4.43 1.59 -7.55
CA LEU A 38 5.53 2.54 -7.41
C LEU A 38 6.55 2.31 -8.52
N ASN A 39 6.91 3.39 -9.20
CA ASN A 39 7.96 3.38 -10.20
C ASN A 39 9.23 4.06 -9.66
N LEU A 40 10.30 3.30 -9.44
CA LEU A 40 11.62 3.83 -9.08
C LEU A 40 12.54 4.03 -10.29
N SER A 41 12.10 3.63 -11.48
CA SER A 41 12.83 3.88 -12.73
C SER A 41 12.70 5.36 -13.14
N PRO A 42 13.73 5.95 -13.77
CA PRO A 42 13.69 7.34 -14.25
C PRO A 42 12.69 7.58 -15.39
N THR A 43 12.11 6.54 -15.99
CA THR A 43 11.14 6.66 -17.09
C THR A 43 9.74 6.30 -16.64
N PRO A 44 8.71 7.07 -17.01
CA PRO A 44 7.32 6.66 -16.80
C PRO A 44 7.02 5.32 -17.47
N CYS A 45 6.07 4.58 -16.90
CA CYS A 45 5.63 3.28 -17.40
C CYS A 45 4.16 3.02 -17.05
N GLU A 46 3.57 2.02 -17.69
CA GLU A 46 2.32 1.41 -17.29
C GLU A 46 2.61 0.10 -16.56
N ILE A 47 1.83 -0.20 -15.51
CA ILE A 47 1.96 -1.42 -14.71
C ILE A 47 0.62 -2.13 -14.70
N GLN A 48 0.61 -3.40 -15.14
CA GLN A 48 -0.55 -4.26 -15.18
C GLN A 48 -0.35 -5.45 -14.25
N VAL A 49 -1.34 -5.74 -13.42
CA VAL A 49 -1.45 -7.00 -12.67
C VAL A 49 -2.39 -7.92 -13.44
N LEU A 50 -1.92 -9.11 -13.79
CA LEU A 50 -2.58 -10.03 -14.69
C LEU A 50 -2.99 -11.33 -13.97
N GLU A 51 -4.23 -11.78 -14.15
CA GLU A 51 -4.68 -13.13 -13.78
C GLU A 51 -4.95 -13.92 -15.08
N ARG A 52 -4.16 -14.96 -15.34
CA ARG A 52 -4.29 -15.79 -16.55
C ARG A 52 -4.35 -14.97 -17.85
N GLY A 53 -3.55 -13.89 -17.91
CA GLY A 53 -3.48 -12.97 -19.05
C GLY A 53 -4.57 -11.89 -19.08
N THR A 54 -5.51 -11.88 -18.14
CA THR A 54 -6.53 -10.84 -18.00
C THR A 54 -6.05 -9.75 -17.04
N VAL A 55 -6.18 -8.48 -17.40
CA VAL A 55 -5.83 -7.35 -16.53
C VAL A 55 -6.84 -7.23 -15.39
N ILE A 56 -6.37 -7.33 -14.15
CA ILE A 56 -7.20 -7.19 -12.94
C ILE A 56 -6.90 -5.90 -12.16
N ALA A 57 -5.73 -5.31 -12.36
CA ALA A 57 -5.39 -3.96 -11.92
C ALA A 57 -4.50 -3.31 -12.98
N ASP A 58 -4.77 -2.05 -13.26
CA ASP A 58 -4.12 -1.30 -14.33
C ASP A 58 -3.71 0.08 -13.82
N PHE A 59 -2.40 0.33 -13.81
CA PHE A 59 -1.81 1.60 -13.40
C PHE A 59 -1.20 2.26 -14.62
N GLN A 60 -1.93 3.23 -15.15
CA GLN A 60 -1.52 4.03 -16.31
C GLN A 60 -0.63 5.19 -15.87
N ASP A 61 0.36 5.53 -16.71
CA ASP A 61 1.25 6.69 -16.54
C ASP A 61 1.89 6.78 -15.15
N VAL A 62 2.48 5.68 -14.68
CA VAL A 62 3.17 5.60 -13.38
C VAL A 62 4.45 6.43 -13.43
N GLN A 63 4.34 7.65 -12.92
CA GLN A 63 5.42 8.63 -12.92
C GLN A 63 6.59 8.18 -12.02
N PRO A 64 7.85 8.49 -12.39
CA PRO A 64 9.01 8.22 -11.56
C PRO A 64 8.86 8.79 -10.14
N PHE A 65 9.12 7.95 -9.15
CA PHE A 65 9.09 8.26 -7.72
C PHE A 65 7.74 8.77 -7.20
N ILE A 66 6.65 8.49 -7.93
CA ILE A 66 5.28 8.76 -7.49
C ILE A 66 4.56 7.43 -7.32
N ALA A 67 4.03 7.22 -6.11
CA ALA A 67 3.22 6.07 -5.79
C ALA A 67 1.78 6.31 -6.24
N HIS A 68 1.20 5.32 -6.90
CA HIS A 68 -0.20 5.32 -7.26
C HIS A 68 -1.03 4.75 -6.10
N PRO A 69 -2.28 5.24 -5.90
CA PRO A 69 -3.12 4.84 -4.79
C PRO A 69 -3.43 3.35 -4.77
N LEU A 70 -3.89 2.88 -3.61
CA LEU A 70 -4.30 1.51 -3.38
C LEU A 70 -5.53 1.11 -4.20
N ILE A 71 -5.42 0.02 -4.98
CA ILE A 71 -6.51 -0.61 -5.72
C ILE A 71 -6.92 -1.91 -5.00
N PRO A 72 -8.23 -2.11 -4.74
CA PRO A 72 -8.72 -3.36 -4.17
C PRO A 72 -8.74 -4.50 -5.18
N VAL A 73 -8.20 -5.65 -4.78
CA VAL A 73 -8.29 -6.93 -5.49
C VAL A 73 -9.04 -7.92 -4.60
N THR A 74 -10.20 -8.36 -5.08
CA THR A 74 -11.07 -9.26 -4.33
C THR A 74 -10.61 -10.71 -4.46
N ALA A 75 -10.61 -11.43 -3.34
CA ALA A 75 -10.28 -12.85 -3.22
C ALA A 75 -8.80 -13.22 -3.47
N ASP A 76 -8.45 -14.43 -3.04
CA ASP A 76 -7.15 -15.03 -3.30
C ASP A 76 -6.98 -15.32 -4.79
N ARG A 77 -5.89 -14.83 -5.39
CA ARG A 77 -5.63 -14.97 -6.84
C ARG A 77 -4.18 -15.29 -7.12
N SER A 78 -3.93 -16.02 -8.19
CA SER A 78 -2.58 -16.20 -8.75
C SER A 78 -2.39 -15.18 -9.85
N VAL A 79 -1.40 -14.29 -9.69
CA VAL A 79 -1.21 -13.15 -10.59
C VAL A 79 0.23 -13.02 -11.04
N SER A 80 0.42 -12.38 -12.18
CA SER A 80 1.73 -11.95 -12.69
C SER A 80 1.75 -10.43 -12.87
N LEU A 81 2.95 -9.86 -12.93
CA LEU A 81 3.16 -8.43 -13.14
C LEU A 81 3.70 -8.20 -14.56
N LYS A 82 3.10 -7.26 -15.28
CA LYS A 82 3.59 -6.78 -16.57
C LYS A 82 3.84 -5.29 -16.51
N VAL A 83 4.96 -4.87 -17.09
CA VAL A 83 5.40 -3.48 -17.20
C VAL A 83 5.43 -3.11 -18.67
N ILE A 84 4.90 -1.96 -19.03
CA ILE A 84 4.92 -1.42 -20.40
C ILE A 84 5.64 -0.08 -20.34
N PHE A 85 6.76 0.04 -21.05
CA PHE A 85 7.57 1.24 -21.09
C PHE A 85 7.11 2.15 -22.24
N ASN A 86 7.39 3.46 -22.12
CA ASN A 86 6.99 4.48 -23.11
C ASN A 86 7.48 4.23 -24.55
N ASN A 87 8.48 3.36 -24.75
CA ASN A 87 8.95 2.96 -26.07
C ASN A 87 8.15 1.78 -26.68
N GLY A 88 7.04 1.38 -26.05
CA GLY A 88 6.20 0.25 -26.46
C GLY A 88 6.77 -1.12 -26.11
N LYS A 89 7.97 -1.21 -25.53
CA LYS A 89 8.48 -2.48 -25.00
C LYS A 89 7.70 -2.85 -23.76
N SER A 90 7.41 -4.13 -23.61
CA SER A 90 6.86 -4.67 -22.38
C SER A 90 7.76 -5.75 -21.81
N SER A 91 7.72 -5.88 -20.49
CA SER A 91 8.41 -6.93 -19.74
C SER A 91 7.41 -7.56 -18.78
N VAL A 92 7.34 -8.88 -18.76
CA VAL A 92 6.62 -9.62 -17.73
C VAL A 92 7.64 -10.02 -16.67
N TRP A 93 7.30 -9.79 -15.41
CA TRP A 93 8.14 -10.26 -14.31
C TRP A 93 8.24 -11.78 -14.39
N SER A 94 9.45 -12.25 -14.67
CA SER A 94 9.74 -13.62 -15.06
C SER A 94 11.10 -14.06 -14.53
N ASP A 95 11.28 -15.38 -14.46
CA ASP A 95 12.58 -15.98 -14.17
C ASP A 95 13.59 -15.69 -15.29
N THR A 96 14.84 -16.10 -15.09
CA THR A 96 15.92 -15.91 -16.09
C THR A 96 15.67 -16.64 -17.41
N SER A 97 14.71 -17.57 -17.46
CA SER A 97 14.31 -18.31 -18.65
C SER A 97 13.07 -17.71 -19.33
N GLY A 98 12.49 -16.64 -18.78
CA GLY A 98 11.33 -15.95 -19.33
C GLY A 98 9.98 -16.54 -18.90
N HIS A 99 9.95 -17.47 -17.94
CA HIS A 99 8.68 -17.94 -17.38
C HIS A 99 8.13 -16.91 -16.39
N PRO A 100 6.90 -16.42 -16.56
CA PRO A 100 6.30 -15.47 -15.62
C PRO A 100 6.30 -16.00 -14.19
N TYR A 101 6.64 -15.14 -13.23
CA TYR A 101 6.40 -15.45 -11.83
C TYR A 101 4.91 -15.32 -11.55
N ASP A 102 4.34 -16.40 -11.01
CA ASP A 102 2.99 -16.42 -10.46
C ASP A 102 3.06 -16.18 -8.95
N VAL A 103 2.49 -15.06 -8.50
CA VAL A 103 2.38 -14.71 -7.10
C VAL A 103 0.97 -14.92 -6.62
N ARG A 104 0.83 -15.59 -5.48
CA ARG A 104 -0.45 -15.74 -4.82
C ARG A 104 -0.76 -14.49 -4.00
N LEU A 105 -1.63 -13.64 -4.52
CA LEU A 105 -2.28 -12.59 -3.73
C LEU A 105 -3.17 -13.28 -2.70
N THR A 106 -2.82 -13.18 -1.43
CA THR A 106 -3.65 -13.66 -0.34
C THR A 106 -4.37 -12.48 0.30
N ALA A 107 -5.66 -12.61 0.42
CA ALA A 107 -6.51 -11.58 0.97
C ALA A 107 -6.38 -11.42 2.50
N SER A 108 -5.62 -12.31 3.15
CA SER A 108 -5.20 -12.18 4.56
C SER A 108 -4.01 -11.22 4.77
N ASN A 109 -3.22 -10.95 3.71
CA ASN A 109 -1.99 -10.15 3.81
C ASN A 109 -2.22 -8.65 3.51
N ASN A 110 -3.44 -8.27 3.16
CA ASN A 110 -4.02 -6.91 3.06
C ASN A 110 -3.28 -5.85 2.22
N LEU A 111 -2.00 -5.99 1.87
CA LEU A 111 -1.24 -4.96 1.18
C LEU A 111 -0.07 -5.52 0.34
N TRP A 112 -0.01 -5.10 -0.92
CA TRP A 112 0.98 -5.51 -1.91
C TRP A 112 1.54 -4.29 -2.65
N ALA A 113 2.81 -4.38 -3.01
CA ALA A 113 3.52 -3.38 -3.80
C ALA A 113 3.81 -3.92 -5.21
N ALA A 114 3.26 -3.29 -6.24
CA ALA A 114 3.68 -3.45 -7.62
C ALA A 114 4.83 -2.47 -7.90
N LEU A 115 6.06 -2.93 -7.75
CA LEU A 115 7.25 -2.10 -7.73
C LEU A 115 8.07 -2.26 -9.01
N ILE A 116 8.45 -1.14 -9.62
CA ILE A 116 9.49 -1.10 -10.66
C ILE A 116 10.76 -0.60 -10.02
N ALA A 117 11.79 -1.44 -9.95
CA ALA A 117 13.10 -1.07 -9.43
C ALA A 117 13.79 -0.04 -10.34
N SER A 118 14.86 0.59 -9.83
CA SER A 118 15.63 1.60 -10.57
C SER A 118 16.22 1.09 -11.89
N ASN A 119 16.48 -0.23 -11.97
CA ASN A 119 16.93 -0.92 -13.18
C ASN A 119 15.81 -1.29 -14.17
N GLY A 120 14.56 -0.92 -13.89
CA GLY A 120 13.38 -1.22 -14.70
C GLY A 120 12.77 -2.61 -14.48
N GLN A 121 13.31 -3.44 -13.59
CA GLN A 121 12.70 -4.73 -13.27
C GLN A 121 11.44 -4.52 -12.41
N GLY A 122 10.33 -5.11 -12.87
CA GLY A 122 9.10 -5.17 -12.09
C GLY A 122 9.14 -6.29 -11.05
N SER A 123 8.48 -6.10 -9.92
CA SER A 123 8.28 -7.11 -8.87
C SER A 123 6.95 -6.87 -8.14
N LEU A 124 6.33 -7.95 -7.65
CA LEU A 124 5.13 -7.87 -6.83
C LEU A 124 5.45 -8.42 -5.43
N ILE A 125 5.41 -7.53 -4.43
CA ILE A 125 5.94 -7.81 -3.09
C ILE A 125 4.81 -7.69 -2.07
N ALA A 126 4.65 -8.70 -1.20
CA ALA A 126 3.78 -8.58 -0.03
C ALA A 126 4.44 -7.65 0.98
N VAL A 127 3.72 -6.63 1.45
CA VAL A 127 4.26 -5.70 2.45
C VAL A 127 3.49 -5.92 3.74
N HIS A 128 4.17 -6.43 4.78
CA HIS A 128 3.49 -6.76 6.02
C HIS A 128 3.06 -5.49 6.76
N GLN A 129 1.91 -5.57 7.43
CA GLN A 129 1.39 -4.51 8.26
C GLN A 129 0.66 -5.06 9.48
N ASN A 130 0.60 -4.27 10.56
CA ASN A 130 -0.23 -4.57 11.71
C ASN A 130 -1.67 -4.05 11.51
N LEU A 131 -2.69 -4.86 11.74
CA LEU A 131 -4.11 -4.58 11.45
C LEU A 131 -4.79 -3.55 12.39
N ASN A 132 -4.03 -2.84 13.22
CA ASN A 132 -4.59 -1.78 14.06
C ASN A 132 -4.86 -0.49 13.25
N ASN A 133 -5.78 0.36 13.72
CA ASN A 133 -6.18 1.61 13.03
C ASN A 133 -5.17 2.76 13.12
N LYS A 134 -3.95 2.53 13.66
CA LYS A 134 -2.92 3.57 13.70
C LYS A 134 -2.38 3.86 12.29
N PRO A 135 -1.96 5.11 11.99
CA PRO A 135 -1.26 5.42 10.74
C PRO A 135 -0.07 4.49 10.51
N LYS A 136 0.18 4.15 9.26
CA LYS A 136 1.24 3.22 8.83
C LYS A 136 2.27 3.92 7.96
N ILE A 137 3.54 3.64 8.16
CA ILE A 137 4.60 4.12 7.27
C ILE A 137 5.48 2.97 6.81
N CYS A 138 5.75 2.93 5.50
CA CYS A 138 6.73 2.06 4.87
C CYS A 138 7.83 2.94 4.29
N PHE A 139 9.07 2.50 4.44
CA PHE A 139 10.25 3.19 3.92
C PHE A 139 10.80 2.42 2.73
N ILE A 140 11.27 3.17 1.72
CA ILE A 140 11.84 2.63 0.50
C ILE A 140 13.15 3.37 0.26
N ASN A 141 14.25 2.61 0.25
CA ASN A 141 15.56 3.15 -0.08
C ASN A 141 15.72 3.19 -1.61
N THR A 142 15.84 4.38 -2.18
CA THR A 142 16.06 4.60 -3.61
C THR A 142 17.52 4.88 -3.95
N THR A 143 18.43 4.75 -2.97
CA THR A 143 19.88 4.83 -3.19
C THR A 143 20.45 3.48 -3.63
N PRO A 144 21.58 3.45 -4.36
CA PRO A 144 22.19 2.19 -4.82
C PRO A 144 22.85 1.38 -3.69
N THR A 145 22.95 1.93 -2.49
CA THR A 145 23.60 1.27 -1.34
C THR A 145 22.60 1.07 -0.19
N PRO A 146 22.70 -0.01 0.59
CA PRO A 146 21.85 -0.19 1.76
C PRO A 146 22.00 0.98 2.75
N LEU A 147 20.87 1.45 3.29
CA LEU A 147 20.87 2.39 4.41
C LEU A 147 20.91 1.59 5.71
N ALA A 148 22.03 1.71 6.43
CA ALA A 148 22.29 0.90 7.62
C ALA A 148 21.26 1.13 8.74
N GLN A 149 20.76 2.36 8.87
CA GLN A 149 19.71 2.72 9.80
C GLN A 149 18.89 3.88 9.23
N VAL A 150 17.61 3.91 9.58
CA VAL A 150 16.70 5.04 9.34
C VAL A 150 15.93 5.25 10.65
N GLU A 151 15.93 6.50 11.13
CA GLU A 151 15.16 6.92 12.30
C GLU A 151 14.17 7.99 11.93
N LEU A 152 12.88 7.73 12.15
CA LEU A 152 11.85 8.76 12.12
C LEU A 152 11.56 9.20 13.54
N ALA A 153 11.99 10.41 13.89
CA ALA A 153 11.86 10.97 15.23
C ALA A 153 11.07 12.29 15.18
N PRO A 154 9.78 12.33 15.57
CA PRO A 154 9.03 13.58 15.60
C PRO A 154 9.56 14.62 16.60
N ASP A 155 10.37 14.16 17.56
CA ASP A 155 10.97 14.94 18.63
C ASP A 155 12.07 14.05 19.23
N PHE A 156 13.34 14.35 18.94
CA PHE A 156 14.49 13.57 19.45
C PHE A 156 14.50 13.50 20.99
N ASN A 157 13.86 14.45 21.68
CA ASN A 157 13.77 14.48 23.14
C ASN A 157 12.66 13.58 23.70
N LYS A 158 11.64 13.21 22.90
CA LYS A 158 10.53 12.35 23.33
C LYS A 158 10.71 10.88 22.96
N ASN A 159 11.84 10.53 22.34
CA ASN A 159 12.27 9.16 22.01
C ASN A 159 11.21 8.28 21.31
N ILE A 160 10.31 8.88 20.54
CA ILE A 160 9.46 8.13 19.62
C ILE A 160 10.30 7.89 18.39
N LYS A 161 10.79 6.67 18.21
CA LYS A 161 11.66 6.34 17.09
C LYS A 161 11.13 5.11 16.39
N ILE A 162 10.89 5.22 15.10
CA ILE A 162 10.81 4.05 14.24
C ILE A 162 12.24 3.75 13.82
N TYR A 163 12.75 2.62 14.27
CA TYR A 163 14.06 2.11 13.87
C TYR A 163 13.86 1.12 12.74
N LEU A 164 14.43 1.43 11.59
CA LEU A 164 14.67 0.44 10.55
C LEU A 164 16.15 0.24 10.38
N GLN A 165 16.56 -1.00 10.23
CA GLN A 165 17.94 -1.40 9.99
C GLN A 165 18.05 -2.04 8.62
N ASN A 166 19.18 -1.82 7.95
CA ASN A 166 19.53 -2.47 6.69
C ASN A 166 18.46 -2.32 5.59
N LEU A 167 17.98 -1.09 5.36
CA LEU A 167 17.03 -0.83 4.30
C LEU A 167 17.71 -1.01 2.94
N LEU A 168 17.41 -2.12 2.26
CA LEU A 168 18.03 -2.51 1.01
C LEU A 168 17.56 -1.61 -0.16
N PRO A 169 18.43 -1.35 -1.15
CA PRO A 169 18.06 -0.62 -2.37
C PRO A 169 16.82 -1.21 -3.05
N ASP A 170 15.92 -0.34 -3.50
CA ASP A 170 14.71 -0.67 -4.26
C ASP A 170 13.82 -1.72 -3.58
N GLN A 171 13.84 -1.80 -2.24
CA GLN A 171 12.99 -2.70 -1.48
C GLN A 171 12.15 -1.95 -0.45
N PRO A 172 10.84 -2.22 -0.38
CA PRO A 172 10.01 -1.70 0.70
C PRO A 172 10.33 -2.44 2.00
N SER A 173 10.39 -1.67 3.08
CA SER A 173 10.29 -2.22 4.43
C SER A 173 8.85 -2.61 4.76
N ASP A 174 8.67 -3.39 5.83
CA ASP A 174 7.35 -3.58 6.43
C ASP A 174 6.76 -2.26 6.93
N PHE A 175 5.43 -2.17 6.98
CA PHE A 175 4.76 -1.01 7.54
C PHE A 175 4.88 -0.97 9.06
N ALA A 176 5.47 0.11 9.58
CA ALA A 176 5.49 0.44 10.98
C ALA A 176 4.24 1.24 11.37
N SER A 177 3.68 0.97 12.56
CA SER A 177 2.58 1.79 13.11
C SER A 177 3.12 3.03 13.82
N MET A 178 2.44 4.16 13.66
CA MET A 178 2.79 5.45 14.28
C MET A 178 1.65 5.97 15.15
N ASP A 179 1.93 6.91 16.04
CA ASP A 179 0.83 7.58 16.74
C ASP A 179 0.22 8.69 15.84
N PRO A 180 -1.12 8.83 15.83
CA PRO A 180 -1.78 9.83 15.01
C PRO A 180 -1.58 11.23 15.57
N ARG A 181 -0.78 12.04 14.86
CA ARG A 181 -0.45 13.43 15.22
C ARG A 181 0.39 14.09 14.11
N PRO A 182 0.47 15.43 14.09
CA PRO A 182 1.45 16.16 13.29
C PRO A 182 2.88 15.88 13.76
N LEU A 183 3.72 15.37 12.86
CA LEU A 183 5.11 14.99 13.15
C LEU A 183 6.04 15.49 12.04
N PRO A 184 7.22 16.05 12.40
CA PRO A 184 8.28 16.26 11.42
C PRO A 184 8.88 14.91 10.98
N ILE A 185 9.38 14.88 9.75
CA ILE A 185 10.01 13.71 9.15
C ILE A 185 11.51 13.97 9.06
N PHE A 186 12.25 13.18 9.82
CA PHE A 186 13.70 13.15 9.78
C PHE A 186 14.17 11.75 9.43
N TRP A 187 15.40 11.65 8.93
CA TRP A 187 16.13 10.40 8.83
C TRP A 187 17.63 10.64 8.97
N GLN A 188 18.32 9.61 9.42
CA GLN A 188 19.78 9.59 9.55
C GLN A 188 20.28 8.19 9.27
N THR A 189 21.50 8.08 8.74
CA THR A 189 22.22 6.81 8.63
C THR A 189 23.16 6.61 9.82
N ILE A 190 23.59 5.36 10.10
CA ILE A 190 24.47 5.06 11.24
C ILE A 190 25.75 5.92 11.24
N GLY A 191 26.32 6.18 10.06
CA GLY A 191 27.52 7.02 9.94
C GLY A 191 27.31 8.47 10.34
N GLN A 192 26.08 8.98 10.24
CA GLN A 192 25.73 10.38 10.51
C GLN A 192 25.31 10.64 11.96
N ASN A 193 24.86 9.60 12.66
CA ASN A 193 24.50 9.69 14.08
C ASN A 193 25.69 10.18 14.96
N TYR A 194 26.93 10.01 14.48
CA TYR A 194 28.14 10.50 15.16
C TYR A 194 28.39 12.00 14.98
N THR A 195 27.85 12.64 13.94
CA THR A 195 28.07 14.07 13.66
C THR A 195 26.90 14.96 14.09
N GLY A 196 25.75 14.37 14.41
CA GLY A 196 24.52 15.11 14.74
C GLY A 196 23.78 15.64 13.52
N ASP A 197 24.22 15.26 12.32
CA ASP A 197 23.57 15.64 11.07
C ASP A 197 22.41 14.69 10.77
N PHE A 198 21.23 15.25 10.59
CA PHE A 198 20.05 14.55 10.12
C PHE A 198 19.56 15.19 8.83
N PHE A 199 18.93 14.39 7.99
CA PHE A 199 18.14 14.92 6.89
C PHE A 199 16.71 15.15 7.36
N GLN A 200 16.07 16.15 6.78
CA GLN A 200 14.68 16.49 7.06
C GLN A 200 13.91 16.67 5.77
N LEU A 201 12.61 16.39 5.80
CA LEU A 201 11.72 16.84 4.73
C LEU A 201 11.57 18.36 4.88
N GLU A 202 12.09 19.13 3.93
CA GLU A 202 12.07 20.60 4.00
C GLU A 202 10.84 21.21 3.31
N SER A 203 10.26 22.21 3.97
CA SER A 203 9.22 23.02 3.35
C SER A 203 9.84 23.95 2.29
N PRO A 204 9.07 24.41 1.28
CA PRO A 204 9.55 25.42 0.33
C PRO A 204 10.02 26.73 0.98
N LYS A 205 9.66 26.97 2.25
CA LYS A 205 10.01 28.17 3.02
C LYS A 205 11.17 27.92 4.00
N GLY A 206 11.80 26.75 3.95
CA GLY A 206 12.78 26.29 4.93
C GLY A 206 12.13 25.69 6.19
N GLY A 207 12.88 24.86 6.91
CA GLY A 207 12.41 24.16 8.10
C GLY A 207 11.63 22.87 7.83
N PRO A 208 11.40 22.04 8.86
CA PRO A 208 10.81 20.72 8.70
C PRO A 208 9.33 20.80 8.32
N VAL A 209 8.92 19.99 7.36
CA VAL A 209 7.50 19.75 7.05
C VAL A 209 6.89 18.94 8.19
N LEU A 210 5.85 19.48 8.80
CA LEU A 210 4.99 18.73 9.71
C LEU A 210 3.96 17.95 8.88
N GLN A 211 4.08 16.62 8.90
CA GLN A 211 3.08 15.74 8.33
C GLN A 211 2.04 15.40 9.38
N ASP A 212 0.76 15.61 9.06
CA ASP A 212 -0.33 15.07 9.86
C ASP A 212 -0.57 13.60 9.53
N PHE A 213 -0.30 12.72 10.49
CA PHE A 213 -0.47 11.28 10.34
C PHE A 213 -1.85 10.86 10.86
N LEU A 214 -2.72 10.42 9.95
CA LEU A 214 -4.13 10.17 10.24
C LEU A 214 -4.42 8.68 10.52
N PRO A 215 -5.34 8.36 11.45
CA PRO A 215 -5.78 6.98 11.67
C PRO A 215 -6.30 6.31 10.39
N GLY A 216 -5.90 5.07 10.14
CA GLY A 216 -6.27 4.30 8.94
C GLY A 216 -5.51 4.64 7.66
N HIS A 217 -4.59 5.62 7.70
CA HIS A 217 -3.81 6.03 6.55
C HIS A 217 -2.49 5.25 6.40
N TYR A 218 -2.03 5.14 5.15
CA TYR A 218 -0.81 4.48 4.72
C TYR A 218 0.10 5.47 4.02
N TYR A 219 1.34 5.54 4.48
CA TYR A 219 2.34 6.48 3.99
C TYR A 219 3.58 5.75 3.46
N LEU A 220 4.15 6.24 2.36
CA LEU A 220 5.43 5.81 1.83
C LEU A 220 6.46 6.92 1.99
N ALA A 221 7.55 6.62 2.70
CA ALA A 221 8.74 7.46 2.77
C ALA A 221 9.78 6.94 1.77
N LEU A 222 9.90 7.63 0.64
CA LEU A 222 10.97 7.40 -0.33
C LEU A 222 12.22 8.13 0.13
N LEU A 223 13.30 7.40 0.39
CA LEU A 223 14.56 7.93 0.86
C LEU A 223 15.64 7.72 -0.19
N GLY A 224 16.13 8.79 -0.80
CA GLY A 224 17.29 8.70 -1.66
C GLY A 224 17.62 9.96 -2.43
N ASN A 225 18.58 9.84 -3.33
CA ASN A 225 19.12 10.98 -4.04
C ASN A 225 18.05 11.58 -4.96
N LYS A 226 17.81 12.90 -4.87
CA LYS A 226 17.01 13.60 -5.88
C LYS A 226 17.63 13.28 -7.24
N ALA A 227 16.80 12.99 -8.25
CA ALA A 227 17.26 12.65 -9.59
C ALA A 227 18.42 13.56 -10.04
N GLY A 228 19.65 13.04 -9.97
CA GLY A 228 20.89 13.72 -10.35
C GLY A 228 21.70 14.48 -9.28
N GLY A 229 21.48 14.32 -7.98
CA GLY A 229 22.29 14.97 -6.92
C GLY A 229 22.83 14.03 -5.83
N ASP A 230 23.88 14.44 -5.11
CA ASP A 230 24.53 13.65 -4.05
C ASP A 230 23.81 13.70 -2.69
N ASN A 231 22.81 14.58 -2.54
CA ASN A 231 22.05 14.71 -1.30
C ASN A 231 20.88 13.73 -1.28
N ILE A 232 20.81 12.93 -0.21
CA ILE A 232 19.65 12.08 0.10
C ILE A 232 18.49 13.01 0.46
N HIS A 233 17.43 12.99 -0.34
CA HIS A 233 16.16 13.64 -0.10
C HIS A 233 15.10 12.61 0.29
N GLY A 234 14.14 13.05 1.10
CA GLY A 234 12.97 12.27 1.47
C GLY A 234 11.77 12.79 0.69
N ASN A 235 10.90 11.91 0.22
CA ASN A 235 9.56 12.24 -0.22
C ASN A 235 8.57 11.41 0.58
N LEU A 236 7.54 12.04 1.15
CA LEU A 236 6.46 11.33 1.83
C LEU A 236 5.20 11.38 0.97
N GLN A 237 4.58 10.22 0.77
CA GLN A 237 3.38 10.08 -0.04
C GLN A 237 2.29 9.36 0.76
N ASP A 238 1.10 9.94 0.82
CA ASP A 238 -0.09 9.26 1.33
C ASP A 238 -0.69 8.41 0.20
N ILE A 239 -0.68 7.09 0.39
CA ILE A 239 -1.17 6.11 -0.58
C ILE A 239 -2.53 5.52 -0.16
N SER A 240 -3.15 6.06 0.88
CA SER A 240 -4.41 5.55 1.41
C SER A 240 -5.49 5.49 0.32
N PRO A 241 -6.43 4.54 0.39
CA PRO A 241 -7.54 4.50 -0.56
C PRO A 241 -8.29 5.84 -0.53
N LYS A 242 -8.44 6.48 -1.69
CA LYS A 242 -9.23 7.71 -1.79
C LYS A 242 -10.71 7.36 -1.66
N SER A 243 -11.40 7.97 -0.70
CA SER A 243 -12.85 7.88 -0.51
C SER A 243 -13.62 8.54 -1.63
#